data_AF-A0A0D7BDA6-F1
#
_entry.id   AF-A0A0D7BDA6-F1
#
_cell.length_a   1.000
_cell.length_b   1.000
_cell.length_c   1.000
_cell.angle_alpha   90.00
_cell.angle_beta   90.00
_cell.angle_gamma   90.00
#
_symmetry.space_group_name_H-M   'P 1'
#
loop_
_entity.id
_entity.type
_entity.pdbx_description
1 polymer ?
#
loop_
_entity_poly.entity_id
_entity_poly.type
_entity_poly.pdbx_seq_one_letter_code
_entity_poly.pdbx_strand_id
1 'polypeptide(L)'
;MAPSRNGKPPRRATSAARTRLAPSLSHPNTISSSSSGSSSTFDPFTSMNLAPWLQSNPEPKSEPTPPSSPPEAESSEAPPAIAPEQHTPHLPIPKPPDFLFSFTSPVWTKAAPTPVQTQPDSEQAQDAPDPQPSAEQPSPTDHQSEYIATLVHDLQSKGSELDAAHARIEMLLQTHRSLNVDIDNLKTSHAKVLAETKDKLATEEALREEAEELAEGRDIQMMKTRRELDALLLKMDDMRAKNTSLGADKSALQADLKTALESQKMAEMKTSQERTGRLRLAEVLREAQTHLEQMIKEREMAMSKLNSSQDSINSGKAVLSRARIKIADLTAANQALRAQVEDTSRLESTNKELTATVRDLRNQLAVAMARIQREGLAVEEDEFWWDDDERDQVTRREEERAARLREDERRQKEEADAKRRREEDARIRQETAKRLAAERVLLDKWRTASAKETERCRKDDETRFAASPSSQWTQASALGRFRTLLEEFGALKFDEQQPLTFASMPWPTLENPSKLKPGMVTWEATERFFTRAKPRMPATEFQGLVSKTQRTFHPDRHVAKLRLVLDEGKRKELAEMINVVSQIANRLSSA
;
A
#
# COMPACT_ATOMS: atom_id res chain seq x y z
N MET A 1 -106.23 -19.64 -16.39
CA MET A 1 -105.88 -18.50 -15.50
C MET A 1 -104.58 -17.87 -15.99
N ALA A 2 -104.38 -16.57 -15.81
CA ALA A 2 -103.35 -15.79 -16.50
C ALA A 2 -101.94 -15.90 -15.86
N PRO A 3 -100.86 -15.72 -16.64
CA PRO A 3 -99.47 -15.76 -16.14
C PRO A 3 -98.94 -14.38 -15.74
N SER A 4 -98.11 -14.33 -14.69
CA SER A 4 -97.38 -13.11 -14.33
C SER A 4 -96.03 -13.04 -15.05
N ARG A 5 -95.90 -12.09 -15.98
CA ARG A 5 -94.63 -11.72 -16.60
C ARG A 5 -93.86 -10.78 -15.67
N ASN A 6 -92.55 -10.96 -15.55
CA ASN A 6 -91.67 -9.83 -15.26
C ASN A 6 -90.31 -10.01 -15.94
N GLY A 7 -89.90 -8.99 -16.68
CA GLY A 7 -88.58 -8.90 -17.28
C GLY A 7 -88.40 -7.58 -18.00
N LYS A 8 -87.22 -6.94 -17.82
CA LYS A 8 -86.54 -6.02 -18.75
C LYS A 8 -85.17 -5.59 -18.14
N PRO A 9 -84.23 -4.99 -18.91
CA PRO A 9 -82.84 -5.43 -18.88
C PRO A 9 -81.86 -4.26 -18.52
N PRO A 10 -80.52 -4.37 -18.65
CA PRO A 10 -79.59 -3.42 -18.04
C PRO A 10 -79.37 -2.15 -18.87
N ARG A 11 -79.04 -1.05 -18.19
CA ARG A 11 -78.55 0.19 -18.82
C ARG A 11 -77.02 0.26 -18.79
N ARG A 12 -76.40 0.39 -19.97
CA ARG A 12 -75.07 0.99 -20.12
C ARG A 12 -75.15 2.50 -19.86
N ALA A 13 -74.12 3.07 -19.23
CA ALA A 13 -73.81 4.49 -19.31
C ALA A 13 -72.29 4.67 -19.38
N THR A 14 -71.85 5.61 -20.22
CA THR A 14 -70.44 5.92 -20.53
C THR A 14 -70.03 7.25 -19.89
N SER A 15 -68.89 7.30 -19.21
CA SER A 15 -68.08 8.51 -18.96
C SER A 15 -66.77 8.04 -18.30
N ALA A 16 -65.53 8.32 -18.75
CA ALA A 16 -64.94 9.52 -19.37
C ALA A 16 -64.65 10.68 -18.40
N ALA A 17 -63.76 10.46 -17.42
CA ALA A 17 -63.10 11.53 -16.67
C ALA A 17 -61.58 11.29 -16.63
N ARG A 18 -60.81 12.26 -17.15
CA ARG A 18 -59.34 12.21 -17.32
C ARG A 18 -58.75 13.41 -16.59
N THR A 19 -58.28 13.22 -15.36
CA THR A 19 -57.67 14.31 -14.58
C THR A 19 -56.22 13.98 -14.23
N ARG A 20 -55.30 14.73 -14.83
CA ARG A 20 -53.90 14.79 -14.38
C ARG A 20 -53.82 15.67 -13.14
N LEU A 21 -53.09 15.26 -12.12
CA LEU A 21 -52.48 16.16 -11.16
C LEU A 21 -51.01 15.77 -10.99
N ALA A 22 -50.14 16.78 -11.01
CA ALA A 22 -48.70 16.65 -10.85
C ALA A 22 -48.32 16.75 -9.35
N PRO A 23 -47.16 16.21 -8.93
CA PRO A 23 -46.70 16.36 -7.55
C PRO A 23 -46.11 17.76 -7.31
N SER A 24 -46.58 18.46 -6.28
CA SER A 24 -46.00 19.72 -5.82
C SER A 24 -44.86 19.47 -4.83
N LEU A 25 -43.69 20.08 -5.11
CA LEU A 25 -42.57 20.18 -4.19
C LEU A 25 -42.89 21.11 -3.01
N SER A 26 -42.57 20.69 -1.79
CA SER A 26 -42.33 21.61 -0.66
C SER A 26 -41.47 20.95 0.42
N HIS A 27 -40.24 21.43 0.58
CA HIS A 27 -39.59 21.55 1.89
C HIS A 27 -39.79 23.01 2.36
N PRO A 28 -39.74 23.29 3.67
CA PRO A 28 -38.45 23.75 4.22
C PRO A 28 -38.11 23.29 5.65
N ASN A 29 -36.84 23.52 6.01
CA ASN A 29 -36.21 23.60 7.34
C ASN A 29 -37.17 24.02 8.49
N THR A 30 -36.99 23.59 9.75
CA THR A 30 -35.85 24.04 10.59
C THR A 30 -35.53 23.19 11.84
N ILE A 31 -34.26 23.32 12.22
CA ILE A 31 -33.57 23.00 13.48
C ILE A 31 -34.42 23.25 14.75
N SER A 32 -34.33 22.35 15.73
CA SER A 32 -34.21 22.71 17.16
C SER A 32 -33.59 21.56 17.97
N SER A 33 -32.64 21.93 18.84
CA SER A 33 -31.86 21.04 19.72
C SER A 33 -32.40 21.12 21.15
N SER A 34 -32.39 20.00 21.90
CA SER A 34 -31.98 19.96 23.33
C SER A 34 -32.24 18.60 23.99
N SER A 35 -31.29 18.16 24.86
CA SER A 35 -31.49 17.38 26.11
C SER A 35 -32.28 16.04 26.09
N SER A 36 -32.03 15.03 26.93
CA SER A 36 -30.96 14.73 27.90
C SER A 36 -31.23 13.37 28.55
N GLY A 37 -30.19 12.63 28.96
CA GLY A 37 -30.24 11.80 30.18
C GLY A 37 -30.62 10.32 30.08
N SER A 38 -30.15 9.57 31.09
CA SER A 38 -30.37 8.14 31.41
C SER A 38 -29.85 7.13 30.37
N SER A 39 -28.98 6.16 30.69
CA SER A 39 -29.00 5.17 31.79
C SER A 39 -30.18 4.18 31.72
N SER A 40 -29.96 3.04 31.08
CA SER A 40 -30.53 1.77 31.56
C SER A 40 -29.67 0.58 31.11
N THR A 41 -29.29 -0.24 32.08
CA THR A 41 -28.88 -1.63 31.92
C THR A 41 -29.86 -2.40 31.04
N PHE A 42 -29.37 -3.34 30.22
CA PHE A 42 -30.22 -4.25 29.47
C PHE A 42 -29.74 -5.70 29.61
N ASP A 43 -30.39 -6.40 30.52
CA ASP A 43 -30.65 -7.84 30.50
C ASP A 43 -32.19 -7.94 30.58
N PRO A 44 -32.85 -8.91 29.92
CA PRO A 44 -32.90 -10.20 30.57
C PRO A 44 -32.97 -11.45 29.67
N PHE A 45 -32.63 -12.57 30.29
CA PHE A 45 -33.19 -13.89 30.01
C PHE A 45 -34.70 -13.86 29.73
N THR A 46 -35.13 -14.59 28.70
CA THR A 46 -36.50 -15.12 28.61
C THR A 46 -36.45 -16.63 28.39
N SER A 47 -36.84 -17.38 29.42
CA SER A 47 -37.16 -18.80 29.34
C SER A 47 -38.60 -18.98 28.91
N MET A 48 -38.92 -20.00 28.09
CA MET A 48 -40.19 -20.73 28.21
C MET A 48 -40.22 -22.08 27.49
N ASN A 49 -40.53 -23.12 28.28
CA ASN A 49 -41.27 -24.37 27.97
C ASN A 49 -40.73 -25.34 26.87
N LEU A 50 -40.52 -26.64 27.11
CA LEU A 50 -41.37 -27.70 27.68
C LEU A 50 -42.67 -27.95 26.86
N ALA A 51 -43.04 -29.16 26.43
CA ALA A 51 -42.36 -30.46 26.49
C ALA A 51 -42.85 -31.40 25.32
N PRO A 52 -43.24 -32.69 25.46
CA PRO A 52 -42.62 -33.74 24.64
C PRO A 52 -43.60 -34.58 23.78
N TRP A 53 -43.15 -35.08 22.63
CA TRP A 53 -43.84 -36.18 21.91
C TRP A 53 -42.88 -37.26 21.43
N LEU A 54 -42.93 -38.40 22.12
CA LEU A 54 -42.57 -39.71 21.60
C LEU A 54 -43.66 -40.18 20.63
N GLN A 55 -43.31 -40.60 19.41
CA GLN A 55 -43.91 -41.80 18.80
C GLN A 55 -43.24 -42.24 17.48
N SER A 56 -43.14 -43.56 17.33
CA SER A 56 -43.21 -44.31 16.07
C SER A 56 -42.08 -44.14 15.05
N ASN A 57 -41.05 -44.98 15.21
CA ASN A 57 -40.24 -45.50 14.10
C ASN A 57 -41.10 -46.43 13.22
N PRO A 58 -41.06 -46.33 11.88
CA PRO A 58 -41.27 -47.46 10.98
C PRO A 58 -39.97 -47.82 10.23
N GLU A 59 -39.76 -49.12 10.03
CA GLU A 59 -38.59 -49.71 9.40
C GLU A 59 -38.41 -49.27 7.93
N PRO A 60 -37.17 -49.04 7.44
CA PRO A 60 -36.92 -48.93 6.01
C PRO A 60 -36.95 -50.32 5.37
N LYS A 61 -38.01 -50.59 4.58
CA LYS A 61 -38.10 -51.79 3.75
C LYS A 61 -37.07 -51.75 2.61
N SER A 62 -36.21 -52.77 2.59
CA SER A 62 -35.62 -53.42 1.41
C SER A 62 -35.55 -52.61 0.10
N GLU A 63 -34.35 -52.11 -0.25
CA GLU A 63 -34.03 -51.71 -1.63
C GLU A 63 -34.00 -52.93 -2.57
N PRO A 64 -34.51 -52.81 -3.81
CA PRO A 64 -34.33 -53.83 -4.84
C PRO A 64 -32.97 -53.69 -5.54
N THR A 65 -32.29 -54.82 -5.72
CA THR A 65 -31.05 -54.96 -6.49
C THR A 65 -31.23 -54.54 -7.96
N PRO A 66 -30.27 -53.80 -8.56
CA PRO A 66 -30.26 -53.57 -10.01
C PRO A 66 -29.79 -54.84 -10.75
N PRO A 67 -30.35 -55.15 -11.95
CA PRO A 67 -29.98 -56.33 -12.70
C PRO A 67 -28.64 -56.21 -13.42
N SER A 68 -27.96 -57.35 -13.49
CA SER A 68 -26.72 -57.64 -14.22
C SER A 68 -26.59 -56.99 -15.60
N SER A 69 -25.43 -56.41 -15.87
CA SER A 69 -24.97 -56.10 -17.23
C SER A 69 -24.69 -57.39 -18.03
N PRO A 70 -24.95 -57.42 -19.35
CA PRO A 70 -24.31 -58.34 -20.28
C PRO A 70 -22.96 -57.77 -20.81
N PRO A 71 -22.07 -58.60 -21.37
CA PRO A 71 -20.71 -58.21 -21.75
C PRO A 71 -20.56 -57.78 -23.23
N GLU A 72 -19.34 -57.30 -23.54
CA GLU A 72 -18.69 -57.28 -24.86
C GLU A 72 -19.32 -56.49 -26.02
N ALA A 73 -18.63 -55.43 -26.42
CA ALA A 73 -18.20 -55.27 -27.82
C ALA A 73 -16.92 -54.40 -27.87
N GLU A 74 -15.89 -54.90 -28.53
CA GLU A 74 -14.66 -54.16 -28.80
C GLU A 74 -14.91 -53.05 -29.83
N SER A 75 -14.30 -51.88 -29.64
CA SER A 75 -14.00 -50.96 -30.75
C SER A 75 -12.79 -50.11 -30.41
N SER A 76 -11.66 -50.51 -30.99
CA SER A 76 -10.43 -49.73 -31.05
C SER A 76 -10.66 -48.48 -31.89
N GLU A 77 -10.48 -47.29 -31.32
CA GLU A 77 -10.25 -46.08 -32.10
C GLU A 77 -9.06 -45.31 -31.55
N ALA A 78 -8.12 -44.96 -32.45
CA ALA A 78 -6.78 -44.51 -32.10
C ALA A 78 -6.73 -43.01 -31.74
N PRO A 79 -5.77 -42.57 -30.90
CA PRO A 79 -5.56 -41.16 -30.63
C PRO A 79 -4.99 -40.44 -31.88
N PRO A 80 -5.56 -39.29 -32.31
CA PRO A 80 -5.06 -38.57 -33.46
C PRO A 80 -3.71 -37.88 -33.16
N ALA A 81 -2.73 -38.23 -33.99
CA ALA A 81 -1.52 -37.52 -34.39
C ALA A 81 -1.12 -36.23 -33.63
N ILE A 82 0.05 -36.31 -32.99
CA ILE A 82 0.87 -35.15 -32.64
C ILE A 82 1.32 -34.47 -33.95
N ALA A 83 0.93 -33.21 -34.16
CA ALA A 83 1.48 -32.35 -35.22
C ALA A 83 2.63 -31.48 -34.67
N PRO A 84 3.73 -31.29 -35.41
CA PRO A 84 4.91 -30.58 -34.92
C PRO A 84 4.85 -29.06 -35.14
N GLU A 85 5.72 -28.36 -34.41
CA GLU A 85 6.35 -27.08 -34.75
C GLU A 85 5.47 -25.91 -35.24
N GLN A 86 5.29 -24.91 -34.37
CA GLN A 86 5.30 -23.52 -34.81
C GLN A 86 6.29 -22.69 -33.99
N HIS A 87 7.08 -21.90 -34.71
CA HIS A 87 8.22 -21.14 -34.21
C HIS A 87 7.87 -20.15 -33.10
N THR A 88 8.67 -20.14 -32.04
CA THR A 88 8.78 -19.00 -31.13
C THR A 88 9.54 -17.87 -31.83
N PRO A 89 8.98 -16.63 -31.90
CA PRO A 89 9.74 -15.48 -32.36
C PRO A 89 10.76 -15.07 -31.27
N HIS A 90 12.04 -15.11 -31.62
CA HIS A 90 13.10 -14.54 -30.78
C HIS A 90 12.88 -13.03 -30.57
N LEU A 91 12.52 -12.63 -29.35
CA LEU A 91 12.60 -11.23 -28.94
C LEU A 91 14.06 -10.86 -28.67
N PRO A 92 14.53 -9.68 -29.12
CA PRO A 92 15.93 -9.28 -28.97
C PRO A 92 16.27 -8.95 -27.52
N ILE A 93 17.39 -9.51 -27.05
CA ILE A 93 18.00 -9.16 -25.76
C ILE A 93 18.45 -7.69 -25.81
N PRO A 94 17.96 -6.80 -24.91
CA PRO A 94 18.50 -5.46 -24.82
C PRO A 94 19.93 -5.52 -24.27
N LYS A 95 20.90 -5.03 -25.05
CA LYS A 95 22.27 -4.84 -24.59
C LYS A 95 22.28 -3.85 -23.41
N PRO A 96 23.07 -4.09 -22.34
CA PRO A 96 23.33 -3.06 -21.34
C PRO A 96 24.10 -1.89 -21.99
N PRO A 97 23.90 -0.65 -21.54
CA PRO A 97 24.71 0.48 -22.00
C PRO A 97 26.14 0.37 -21.47
N ASP A 98 27.13 0.52 -22.37
CA ASP A 98 28.55 0.59 -22.05
C ASP A 98 28.89 1.87 -21.26
N PHE A 99 28.68 1.85 -19.94
CA PHE A 99 29.17 2.90 -19.05
C PHE A 99 30.67 2.72 -18.78
N LEU A 100 31.47 3.23 -19.72
CA LEU A 100 32.89 3.50 -19.51
C LEU A 100 33.07 4.64 -18.49
N PHE A 101 33.03 4.31 -17.19
CA PHE A 101 33.56 5.22 -16.17
C PHE A 101 35.05 4.98 -15.99
N SER A 102 35.84 5.88 -16.56
CA SER A 102 37.30 5.91 -16.43
C SER A 102 37.74 6.14 -14.99
N PHE A 103 38.67 5.32 -14.53
CA PHE A 103 39.48 5.59 -13.34
C PHE A 103 40.26 6.91 -13.49
N THR A 104 40.15 7.80 -12.50
CA THR A 104 41.22 8.75 -12.17
C THR A 104 41.35 8.86 -10.65
N SER A 105 42.33 8.16 -10.09
CA SER A 105 42.84 8.43 -8.73
C SER A 105 43.56 9.78 -8.71
N PRO A 106 43.72 10.37 -7.51
CA PRO A 106 44.97 11.06 -7.18
C PRO A 106 45.75 10.31 -6.10
N VAL A 107 47.04 10.12 -6.33
CA VAL A 107 48.00 9.50 -5.42
C VAL A 107 48.99 10.57 -4.91
N TRP A 108 49.03 10.75 -3.58
CA TRP A 108 50.18 11.18 -2.77
C TRP A 108 50.94 12.50 -3.04
N THR A 109 50.99 13.36 -2.01
CA THR A 109 52.22 13.87 -1.34
C THR A 109 51.84 14.27 0.10
N LYS A 110 52.43 13.82 1.23
CA LYS A 110 53.82 13.71 1.72
C LYS A 110 54.21 14.91 2.62
N ALA A 111 54.88 14.60 3.74
CA ALA A 111 55.57 15.45 4.72
C ALA A 111 54.81 15.96 5.97
N ALA A 112 55.34 15.58 7.14
CA ALA A 112 55.24 16.30 8.42
C ALA A 112 56.46 17.27 8.55
N PRO A 113 56.62 18.09 9.62
CA PRO A 113 57.03 17.55 10.93
C PRO A 113 56.48 18.30 12.19
N THR A 114 56.91 17.79 13.35
CA THR A 114 56.80 18.28 14.74
C THR A 114 57.25 19.73 14.95
N PRO A 115 56.89 20.37 16.08
CA PRO A 115 57.86 20.44 17.21
C PRO A 115 57.20 20.29 18.61
N VAL A 116 57.73 19.48 19.53
CA VAL A 116 58.79 19.72 20.54
C VAL A 116 58.20 19.87 21.95
N GLN A 117 58.91 19.30 22.91
CA GLN A 117 58.53 19.03 24.29
C GLN A 117 59.66 19.58 25.19
N THR A 118 59.36 20.55 26.06
CA THR A 118 60.31 21.01 27.08
C THR A 118 59.60 21.62 28.30
N GLN A 119 59.55 20.85 29.37
CA GLN A 119 59.85 21.31 30.73
C GLN A 119 61.39 21.20 30.92
N PRO A 120 62.06 21.84 31.91
CA PRO A 120 61.72 21.66 33.33
C PRO A 120 62.04 22.84 34.30
N ASP A 121 61.81 22.58 35.60
CA ASP A 121 62.49 23.10 36.82
C ASP A 121 62.62 24.62 37.10
N SER A 122 62.26 25.17 38.27
CA SER A 122 62.47 24.84 39.72
C SER A 122 63.75 25.48 40.30
N GLU A 123 63.61 26.61 41.03
CA GLU A 123 64.42 27.10 42.20
C GLU A 123 63.97 28.55 42.54
N GLN A 124 63.43 28.84 43.74
CA GLN A 124 64.13 29.32 44.96
C GLN A 124 64.88 30.66 44.76
N ALA A 125 64.45 31.82 45.29
CA ALA A 125 64.26 32.27 46.69
C ALA A 125 65.56 32.74 47.38
N GLN A 126 65.46 33.72 48.31
CA GLN A 126 66.54 34.46 49.03
C GLN A 126 67.18 35.63 48.24
N ASP A 127 67.63 36.74 48.85
CA ASP A 127 67.24 37.45 50.09
C ASP A 127 67.72 38.94 50.00
N ALA A 128 67.50 39.76 51.04
CA ALA A 128 67.87 41.19 51.08
C ALA A 128 69.31 41.47 51.66
N PRO A 129 69.64 42.60 52.33
CA PRO A 129 70.11 43.85 51.72
C PRO A 129 71.41 44.51 52.29
N ASP A 130 72.04 45.37 51.48
CA ASP A 130 72.73 46.65 51.85
C ASP A 130 73.99 46.59 52.81
N PRO A 131 74.52 47.67 53.44
CA PRO A 131 75.83 48.28 53.05
C PRO A 131 76.90 48.36 54.19
N GLN A 132 78.12 48.91 53.92
CA GLN A 132 78.87 49.88 54.77
C GLN A 132 80.34 50.19 54.28
N PRO A 133 81.01 51.27 54.77
CA PRO A 133 82.28 51.82 54.24
C PRO A 133 83.45 51.88 55.27
N SER A 134 84.46 52.74 54.99
CA SER A 134 85.63 53.16 55.83
C SER A 134 86.89 52.26 55.70
N ALA A 135 88.12 52.69 55.97
CA ALA A 135 88.84 53.99 55.92
C ALA A 135 90.32 53.69 56.27
N GLU A 136 91.34 54.45 55.80
CA GLU A 136 92.60 54.75 56.52
C GLU A 136 93.64 55.57 55.71
N GLN A 137 94.41 56.39 56.44
CA GLN A 137 95.66 57.11 56.10
C GLN A 137 96.80 56.50 56.97
N PRO A 138 98.13 56.69 56.79
CA PRO A 138 98.82 58.01 56.74
C PRO A 138 100.20 58.09 56.01
N SER A 139 100.95 59.18 56.28
CA SER A 139 102.32 59.56 55.83
C SER A 139 103.39 59.26 56.93
N PRO A 140 104.56 59.94 57.15
CA PRO A 140 105.41 60.89 56.36
C PRO A 140 106.97 60.67 56.49
N THR A 141 107.77 61.68 56.05
CA THR A 141 109.15 62.04 56.53
C THR A 141 110.33 61.08 56.25
N ASP A 142 111.62 61.46 56.19
CA ASP A 142 112.30 62.76 56.44
C ASP A 142 113.67 62.84 55.70
N HIS A 143 114.29 64.04 55.64
CA HIS A 143 115.72 64.28 55.97
C HIS A 143 116.23 65.68 55.60
N GLN A 144 116.77 66.39 56.60
CA GLN A 144 117.67 67.54 56.49
C GLN A 144 119.00 67.21 57.20
N SER A 145 120.14 67.75 56.73
CA SER A 145 121.04 68.55 57.59
C SER A 145 122.25 69.15 56.84
N GLU A 146 122.55 70.39 57.25
CA GLU A 146 123.85 71.06 57.42
C GLU A 146 125.13 70.53 56.76
N TYR A 147 125.88 71.44 56.11
CA TYR A 147 127.25 71.70 56.57
C TYR A 147 127.69 73.17 56.35
N ILE A 148 127.72 73.95 57.44
CA ILE A 148 128.23 75.32 57.47
C ILE A 148 129.66 75.30 58.02
N ALA A 149 130.68 75.10 57.16
CA ALA A 149 132.09 75.19 57.58
C ALA A 149 133.13 75.32 56.43
N THR A 150 133.07 76.38 55.62
CA THR A 150 134.22 76.79 54.75
C THR A 150 134.23 78.30 54.44
N LEU A 151 133.74 79.09 55.39
CA LEU A 151 133.62 80.54 55.28
C LEU A 151 134.82 81.24 55.95
N VAL A 152 135.91 81.54 55.22
CA VAL A 152 136.87 82.61 55.58
C VAL A 152 137.90 82.97 54.48
N HIS A 153 138.37 82.03 53.64
CA HIS A 153 139.42 82.32 52.64
C HIS A 153 138.88 82.89 51.30
N ASP A 154 137.57 82.93 51.14
CA ASP A 154 136.92 82.97 49.82
C ASP A 154 136.19 84.30 49.55
N LEU A 155 136.68 85.40 50.12
CA LEU A 155 136.03 86.72 50.12
C LEU A 155 136.77 87.82 49.31
N GLN A 156 137.84 87.47 48.60
CA GLN A 156 138.48 88.37 47.62
C GLN A 156 138.35 87.88 46.16
N SER A 157 137.93 86.64 45.93
CA SER A 157 137.53 86.15 44.59
C SER A 157 136.08 86.48 44.22
N LYS A 158 135.21 86.72 45.21
CA LYS A 158 133.76 86.89 45.01
C LYS A 158 133.33 88.26 44.47
N GLY A 159 134.27 89.19 44.24
CA GLY A 159 133.98 90.48 43.63
C GLY A 159 133.52 90.35 42.17
N SER A 160 134.20 89.54 41.35
CA SER A 160 133.84 89.32 39.95
C SER A 160 132.73 88.28 39.76
N GLU A 161 132.58 87.34 40.70
CA GLU A 161 131.44 86.41 40.70
C GLU A 161 130.13 87.10 41.06
N LEU A 162 130.13 88.17 41.85
CA LEU A 162 128.90 88.89 42.21
C LEU A 162 128.26 89.57 40.98
N ASP A 163 129.07 90.19 40.13
CA ASP A 163 128.59 90.81 38.87
C ASP A 163 128.10 89.75 37.87
N ALA A 164 128.80 88.61 37.77
CA ALA A 164 128.35 87.48 36.97
C ALA A 164 127.08 86.81 37.52
N ALA A 165 126.90 86.77 38.84
CA ALA A 165 125.69 86.31 39.50
C ALA A 165 124.53 87.28 39.29
N HIS A 166 124.77 88.60 39.35
CA HIS A 166 123.75 89.61 39.06
C HIS A 166 123.23 89.48 37.62
N ALA A 167 124.13 89.28 36.65
CA ALA A 167 123.76 89.04 35.25
C ALA A 167 122.94 87.74 35.08
N ARG A 168 123.27 86.66 35.82
CA ARG A 168 122.46 85.42 35.83
C ARG A 168 121.09 85.61 36.50
N ILE A 169 121.01 86.42 37.56
CA ILE A 169 119.75 86.72 38.26
C ILE A 169 118.84 87.56 37.37
N GLU A 170 119.35 88.60 36.69
CA GLU A 170 118.58 89.35 35.69
C GLU A 170 118.09 88.44 34.54
N MET A 171 118.95 87.57 34.00
CA MET A 171 118.52 86.62 32.96
C MET A 171 117.45 85.65 33.47
N LEU A 172 117.59 85.13 34.70
CA LEU A 172 116.59 84.25 35.31
C LEU A 172 115.27 84.99 35.57
N LEU A 173 115.30 86.23 36.05
CA LEU A 173 114.12 87.08 36.20
C LEU A 173 113.47 87.37 34.84
N GLN A 174 114.26 87.56 33.78
CA GLN A 174 113.73 87.75 32.42
C GLN A 174 113.08 86.47 31.87
N THR A 175 113.67 85.29 32.10
CA THR A 175 113.02 84.01 31.77
C THR A 175 111.77 83.74 32.61
N HIS A 176 111.76 84.12 33.89
CA HIS A 176 110.57 84.02 34.76
C HIS A 176 109.45 84.97 34.31
N ARG A 177 109.78 86.17 33.82
CA ARG A 177 108.79 87.08 33.20
C ARG A 177 108.22 86.46 31.91
N SER A 178 109.06 85.84 31.08
CA SER A 178 108.60 85.10 29.88
C SER A 178 107.67 83.94 30.23
N LEU A 179 108.09 83.09 31.17
CA LEU A 179 107.31 81.94 31.63
C LEU A 179 105.96 82.34 32.25
N ASN A 180 105.89 83.46 32.98
CA ASN A 180 104.61 83.97 33.48
C ASN A 180 103.68 84.40 32.34
N VAL A 181 104.20 85.05 31.29
CA VAL A 181 103.42 85.39 30.10
C VAL A 181 102.92 84.12 29.39
N ASP A 182 103.76 83.10 29.25
CA ASP A 182 103.38 81.81 28.64
C ASP A 182 102.34 81.05 29.49
N ILE A 183 102.45 81.11 30.82
CA ILE A 183 101.47 80.53 31.76
C ILE A 183 100.12 81.25 31.66
N ASP A 184 100.10 82.58 31.56
CA ASP A 184 98.85 83.33 31.45
C ASP A 184 98.21 83.21 30.05
N ASN A 185 99.03 83.05 28.99
CA ASN A 185 98.59 82.63 27.66
C ASN A 185 98.00 81.21 27.66
N LEU A 186 98.60 80.28 28.40
CA LEU A 186 98.06 78.92 28.59
C LEU A 186 96.75 78.92 29.37
N LYS A 187 96.63 79.73 30.44
CA LYS A 187 95.37 79.87 31.19
C LYS A 187 94.25 80.45 30.32
N THR A 188 94.53 81.48 29.51
CA THR A 188 93.53 82.04 28.59
C THR A 188 93.16 81.08 27.47
N SER A 189 94.13 80.34 26.91
CA SER A 189 93.87 79.25 25.95
C SER A 189 93.01 78.13 26.56
N HIS A 190 93.32 77.69 27.78
CA HIS A 190 92.57 76.65 28.48
C HIS A 190 91.15 77.11 28.86
N ALA A 191 91.00 78.37 29.31
CA ALA A 191 89.69 78.96 29.57
C ALA A 191 88.84 79.06 28.29
N LYS A 192 89.47 79.40 27.15
CA LYS A 192 88.81 79.41 25.84
C LYS A 192 88.36 78.02 25.40
N VAL A 193 89.23 77.01 25.51
CA VAL A 193 88.88 75.61 25.20
C VAL A 193 87.75 75.13 26.12
N LEU A 194 87.78 75.44 27.41
CA LEU A 194 86.70 75.11 28.35
C LEU A 194 85.36 75.75 27.95
N ALA A 195 85.36 77.02 27.54
CA ALA A 195 84.16 77.68 27.01
C ALA A 195 83.65 76.99 25.74
N GLU A 196 84.52 76.77 24.75
CA GLU A 196 84.17 76.05 23.51
C GLU A 196 83.66 74.62 23.77
N THR A 197 84.17 73.91 24.78
CA THR A 197 83.63 72.59 25.17
C THR A 197 82.29 72.67 25.87
N LYS A 198 82.03 73.71 26.68
CA LYS A 198 80.71 73.91 27.30
C LYS A 198 79.65 74.26 26.27
N ASP A 199 79.98 75.12 25.30
CA ASP A 199 79.05 75.48 24.23
C ASP A 199 78.74 74.27 23.32
N LYS A 200 79.73 73.40 23.07
CA LYS A 200 79.52 72.12 22.37
C LYS A 200 78.64 71.15 23.17
N LEU A 201 78.87 71.03 24.47
CA LEU A 201 78.09 70.10 25.31
C LEU A 201 76.63 70.58 25.45
N ALA A 202 76.40 71.88 25.61
CA ALA A 202 75.06 72.48 25.62
C ALA A 202 74.33 72.35 24.27
N THR A 203 75.07 72.37 23.14
CA THR A 203 74.46 72.15 21.81
C THR A 203 74.20 70.67 21.52
N GLU A 204 75.03 69.74 22.02
CA GLU A 204 74.72 68.30 21.98
C GLU A 204 73.54 67.92 22.89
N GLU A 205 73.41 68.52 24.08
CA GLU A 205 72.24 68.33 24.95
C GLU A 205 70.95 68.84 24.29
N ALA A 206 70.96 70.04 23.70
CA ALA A 206 69.80 70.59 22.98
C ALA A 206 69.40 69.73 21.76
N LEU A 207 70.37 69.24 20.98
CA LEU A 207 70.11 68.34 19.85
C LEU A 207 69.58 66.96 20.30
N ARG A 208 69.98 66.51 21.50
CA ARG A 208 69.45 65.29 22.10
C ARG A 208 68.00 65.47 22.54
N GLU A 209 67.67 66.59 23.18
CA GLU A 209 66.31 66.92 23.62
C GLU A 209 65.36 67.03 22.41
N GLU A 210 65.77 67.73 21.33
CA GLU A 210 65.03 67.78 20.05
C GLU A 210 64.86 66.38 19.41
N ALA A 211 65.87 65.52 19.50
CA ALA A 211 65.79 64.15 19.00
C ALA A 211 64.85 63.25 19.82
N GLU A 212 64.76 63.45 21.13
CA GLU A 212 63.83 62.75 22.02
C GLU A 212 62.38 63.25 21.78
N GLU A 213 62.12 64.56 21.66
CA GLU A 213 60.80 65.08 21.25
C GLU A 213 60.35 64.56 19.87
N LEU A 214 61.26 64.50 18.89
CA LEU A 214 60.96 63.95 17.56
C LEU A 214 60.72 62.44 17.59
N ALA A 215 61.30 61.71 18.55
CA ALA A 215 61.02 60.28 18.75
C ALA A 215 59.63 60.08 19.38
N GLU A 216 59.31 60.81 20.45
CA GLU A 216 57.99 60.77 21.09
C GLU A 216 56.86 61.18 20.12
N GLY A 217 57.09 62.23 19.32
CA GLY A 217 56.14 62.66 18.28
C GLY A 217 55.85 61.57 17.23
N ARG A 218 56.88 60.81 16.81
CA ARG A 218 56.71 59.66 15.89
C ARG A 218 55.95 58.51 16.56
N ASP A 219 56.24 58.20 17.82
CA ASP A 219 55.56 57.13 18.55
C ASP A 219 54.08 57.45 18.83
N ILE A 220 53.77 58.71 19.16
CA ILE A 220 52.38 59.19 19.25
C ILE A 220 51.66 59.06 17.90
N GLN A 221 52.34 59.39 16.80
CA GLN A 221 51.77 59.27 15.46
C GLN A 221 51.60 57.80 15.01
N MET A 222 52.53 56.90 15.36
CA MET A 222 52.37 55.46 15.17
C MET A 222 51.25 54.86 16.04
N MET A 223 51.13 55.27 17.31
CA MET A 223 50.02 54.88 18.18
C MET A 223 48.68 55.30 17.59
N LYS A 224 48.60 56.50 17.02
CA LYS A 224 47.38 57.00 16.37
C LYS A 224 47.02 56.18 15.12
N THR A 225 47.97 56.01 14.18
CA THR A 225 47.70 55.23 12.95
C THR A 225 47.41 53.76 13.23
N ARG A 226 48.03 53.17 14.27
CA ARG A 226 47.72 51.82 14.72
C ARG A 226 46.29 51.69 15.25
N ARG A 227 45.82 52.64 16.09
CA ARG A 227 44.42 52.66 16.55
C ARG A 227 43.42 52.85 15.40
N GLU A 228 43.75 53.67 14.41
CA GLU A 228 42.94 53.85 13.20
C GLU A 228 42.88 52.56 12.36
N LEU A 229 44.01 51.84 12.22
CA LEU A 229 44.07 50.53 11.55
C LEU A 229 43.26 49.47 12.30
N ASP A 230 43.42 49.35 13.62
CA ASP A 230 42.68 48.40 14.46
C ASP A 230 41.16 48.65 14.39
N ALA A 231 40.73 49.92 14.38
CA ALA A 231 39.33 50.29 14.20
C ALA A 231 38.78 49.93 12.81
N LEU A 232 39.59 50.05 11.74
CA LEU A 232 39.22 49.61 10.39
C LEU A 232 39.14 48.08 10.28
N LEU A 233 40.06 47.34 10.90
CA LEU A 233 40.02 45.88 10.97
C LEU A 233 38.75 45.39 11.68
N LEU A 234 38.43 45.95 12.85
CA LEU A 234 37.21 45.64 13.60
C LEU A 234 35.94 45.87 12.74
N LYS A 235 35.91 46.96 11.96
CA LYS A 235 34.81 47.27 11.05
C LYS A 235 34.73 46.32 9.86
N MET A 236 35.88 45.85 9.34
CA MET A 236 35.90 44.82 8.30
C MET A 236 35.38 43.48 8.79
N ASP A 237 35.68 43.10 10.04
CA ASP A 237 35.20 41.84 10.61
C ASP A 237 33.71 41.89 10.96
N ASP A 238 33.17 43.02 11.43
CA ASP A 238 31.73 43.24 11.54
C ASP A 238 31.01 43.16 10.17
N MET A 239 31.58 43.72 9.11
CA MET A 239 31.04 43.56 7.75
C MET A 239 31.12 42.11 7.24
N ARG A 240 32.18 41.36 7.58
CA ARG A 240 32.29 39.92 7.27
C ARG A 240 31.22 39.12 8.01
N ALA A 241 31.03 39.38 9.31
CA ALA A 241 29.99 38.74 10.12
C ALA A 241 28.59 38.99 9.53
N LYS A 242 28.27 40.23 9.16
CA LYS A 242 27.02 40.59 8.47
C LYS A 242 26.85 39.90 7.13
N ASN A 243 27.89 39.84 6.29
CA ASN A 243 27.84 39.11 5.02
C ASN A 243 27.65 37.59 5.22
N THR A 244 28.23 37.00 6.27
CA THR A 244 27.99 35.58 6.60
C THR A 244 26.58 35.33 7.12
N SER A 245 25.99 36.23 7.92
CA SER A 245 24.58 36.12 8.32
C SER A 245 23.65 36.23 7.12
N LEU A 246 23.83 37.25 6.27
CA LEU A 246 23.03 37.41 5.04
C LEU A 246 23.17 36.22 4.08
N GLY A 247 24.33 35.57 4.04
CA GLY A 247 24.55 34.31 3.33
C GLY A 247 23.75 33.14 3.91
N ALA A 248 23.71 33.01 5.24
CA ALA A 248 22.91 32.01 5.94
C ALA A 248 21.40 32.26 5.76
N ASP A 249 20.94 33.50 5.92
CA ASP A 249 19.54 33.92 5.75
C ASP A 249 19.05 33.66 4.31
N LYS A 250 19.89 33.95 3.31
CA LYS A 250 19.61 33.62 1.91
C LYS A 250 19.52 32.11 1.66
N SER A 251 20.38 31.32 2.31
CA SER A 251 20.36 29.85 2.22
C SER A 251 19.10 29.27 2.87
N ALA A 252 18.69 29.80 4.02
CA ALA A 252 17.44 29.45 4.70
C ALA A 252 16.22 29.76 3.83
N LEU A 253 16.12 30.98 3.29
CA LEU A 253 15.06 31.38 2.36
C LEU A 253 15.01 30.50 1.09
N GLN A 254 16.16 30.05 0.58
CA GLN A 254 16.20 29.10 -0.55
C GLN A 254 15.72 27.70 -0.16
N ALA A 255 16.04 27.22 1.05
CA ALA A 255 15.55 25.95 1.57
C ALA A 255 14.02 25.99 1.83
N ASP A 256 13.51 27.08 2.39
CA ASP A 256 12.09 27.30 2.63
C ASP A 256 11.31 27.40 1.31
N LEU A 257 11.81 28.18 0.33
CA LEU A 257 11.20 28.27 -0.99
C LEU A 257 11.17 26.92 -1.72
N LYS A 258 12.24 26.13 -1.60
CA LYS A 258 12.29 24.77 -2.16
C LYS A 258 11.26 23.85 -1.48
N THR A 259 11.18 23.90 -0.16
CA THR A 259 10.23 23.10 0.63
C THR A 259 8.77 23.49 0.32
N ALA A 260 8.50 24.79 0.18
CA ALA A 260 7.20 25.31 -0.26
C ALA A 260 6.84 24.79 -1.67
N LEU A 261 7.76 24.89 -2.64
CA LEU A 261 7.55 24.39 -4.01
C LEU A 261 7.31 22.87 -4.05
N GLU A 262 8.02 22.09 -3.25
CA GLU A 262 7.82 20.64 -3.12
C GLU A 262 6.46 20.33 -2.50
N SER A 263 6.04 21.06 -1.47
CA SER A 263 4.70 20.91 -0.87
C SER A 263 3.57 21.28 -1.84
N GLN A 264 3.74 22.31 -2.66
CA GLN A 264 2.80 22.68 -3.73
C GLN A 264 2.68 21.55 -4.76
N LYS A 265 3.80 21.02 -5.25
CA LYS A 265 3.81 19.89 -6.20
C LYS A 265 3.11 18.65 -5.63
N MET A 266 3.28 18.37 -4.34
CA MET A 266 2.58 17.27 -3.68
C MET A 266 1.07 17.52 -3.55
N ALA A 267 0.65 18.77 -3.30
CA ALA A 267 -0.78 19.14 -3.29
C ALA A 267 -1.42 19.05 -4.70
N GLU A 268 -0.71 19.51 -5.74
CA GLU A 268 -1.13 19.38 -7.14
C GLU A 268 -1.21 17.91 -7.58
N MET A 269 -0.23 17.08 -7.21
CA MET A 269 -0.26 15.64 -7.46
C MET A 269 -1.46 14.97 -6.74
N LYS A 270 -1.70 15.31 -5.48
CA LYS A 270 -2.85 14.80 -4.72
C LYS A 270 -4.19 15.19 -5.34
N THR A 271 -4.36 16.46 -5.72
CA THR A 271 -5.62 16.90 -6.37
C THR A 271 -5.80 16.29 -7.77
N SER A 272 -4.72 16.02 -8.50
CA SER A 272 -4.76 15.24 -9.76
C SER A 272 -5.17 13.77 -9.52
N GLN A 273 -4.65 13.14 -8.46
CA GLN A 273 -5.04 11.79 -8.05
C GLN A 273 -6.51 11.74 -7.61
N GLU A 274 -7.00 12.74 -6.88
CA GLU A 274 -8.42 12.84 -6.51
C GLU A 274 -9.32 13.07 -7.74
N ARG A 275 -8.91 13.89 -8.71
CA ARG A 275 -9.63 14.09 -9.99
C ARG A 275 -9.72 12.79 -10.79
N THR A 276 -8.62 12.06 -10.96
CA THR A 276 -8.62 10.77 -11.67
C THR A 276 -9.41 9.70 -10.93
N GLY A 277 -9.39 9.69 -9.59
CA GLY A 277 -10.26 8.85 -8.76
C GLY A 277 -11.75 9.13 -8.98
N ARG A 278 -12.15 10.41 -8.99
CA ARG A 278 -13.54 10.82 -9.27
C ARG A 278 -14.00 10.44 -10.68
N LEU A 279 -13.13 10.57 -11.70
CA LEU A 279 -13.45 10.15 -13.06
C LEU A 279 -13.66 8.63 -13.18
N ARG A 280 -12.81 7.82 -12.52
CA ARG A 280 -13.00 6.36 -12.47
C ARG A 280 -14.31 5.97 -11.78
N LEU A 281 -14.65 6.63 -10.67
CA LEU A 281 -15.91 6.38 -9.97
C LEU A 281 -17.12 6.77 -10.83
N ALA A 282 -17.04 7.89 -11.56
CA ALA A 282 -18.09 8.31 -12.49
C ALA A 282 -18.31 7.30 -13.62
N GLU A 283 -17.25 6.71 -14.18
CA GLU A 283 -17.38 5.70 -15.22
C GLU A 283 -18.01 4.40 -14.70
N VAL A 284 -17.60 3.93 -13.51
CA VAL A 284 -18.22 2.75 -12.86
C VAL A 284 -19.72 2.99 -12.58
N LEU A 285 -20.09 4.21 -12.17
CA LEU A 285 -21.52 4.57 -12.00
C LEU A 285 -22.27 4.60 -13.34
N ARG A 286 -21.61 5.03 -14.43
CA ARG A 286 -22.18 5.03 -15.79
C ARG A 286 -22.40 3.60 -16.30
N GLU A 287 -21.41 2.72 -16.12
CA GLU A 287 -21.51 1.28 -16.43
C GLU A 287 -22.67 0.64 -15.64
N ALA A 288 -22.72 0.86 -14.32
CA ALA A 288 -23.79 0.35 -13.46
C ALA A 288 -25.18 0.85 -13.88
N GLN A 289 -25.30 2.12 -14.28
CA GLN A 289 -26.56 2.67 -14.83
C GLN A 289 -26.95 1.95 -16.13
N THR A 290 -26.03 1.79 -17.09
CA THR A 290 -26.35 1.10 -18.36
C THR A 290 -26.76 -0.36 -18.15
N HIS A 291 -26.15 -1.06 -17.18
CA HIS A 291 -26.55 -2.41 -16.82
C HIS A 291 -27.96 -2.47 -16.19
N LEU A 292 -28.30 -1.51 -15.33
CA LEU A 292 -29.63 -1.39 -14.75
C LEU A 292 -30.70 -1.06 -15.81
N GLU A 293 -30.40 -0.20 -16.77
CA GLU A 293 -31.27 0.07 -17.93
C GLU A 293 -31.48 -1.18 -18.81
N GLN A 294 -30.44 -2.00 -18.99
CA GLN A 294 -30.55 -3.29 -19.68
C GLN A 294 -31.46 -4.26 -18.91
N MET A 295 -31.26 -4.41 -17.60
CA MET A 295 -32.12 -5.26 -16.75
C MET A 295 -33.59 -4.83 -16.78
N ILE A 296 -33.87 -3.53 -16.84
CA ILE A 296 -35.24 -3.01 -16.99
C ILE A 296 -35.84 -3.45 -18.33
N LYS A 297 -35.11 -3.27 -19.45
CA LYS A 297 -35.57 -3.71 -20.78
C LYS A 297 -35.81 -5.23 -20.85
N GLU A 298 -34.93 -6.03 -20.24
CA GLU A 298 -35.09 -7.49 -20.16
C GLU A 298 -36.34 -7.87 -19.35
N ARG A 299 -36.59 -7.19 -18.22
CA ARG A 299 -37.82 -7.37 -17.43
C ARG A 299 -39.07 -6.97 -18.21
N GLU A 300 -39.05 -5.86 -18.95
CA GLU A 300 -40.16 -5.42 -19.79
C GLU A 300 -40.48 -6.41 -20.91
N MET A 301 -39.45 -6.94 -21.59
CA MET A 301 -39.61 -8.01 -22.58
C MET A 301 -40.18 -9.29 -21.96
N ALA A 302 -39.74 -9.68 -20.75
CA ALA A 302 -40.28 -10.83 -20.03
C ALA A 302 -41.76 -10.62 -19.63
N MET A 303 -42.13 -9.42 -19.16
CA MET A 303 -43.52 -9.06 -18.86
C MET A 303 -44.41 -9.06 -20.10
N SER A 304 -43.92 -8.56 -21.24
CA SER A 304 -44.62 -8.60 -22.52
C SER A 304 -44.89 -10.04 -22.98
N LYS A 305 -43.90 -10.92 -22.89
CA LYS A 305 -44.06 -12.37 -23.15
C LYS A 305 -45.09 -12.99 -22.20
N LEU A 306 -45.04 -12.71 -20.90
CA LEU A 306 -46.00 -13.22 -19.93
C LEU A 306 -47.44 -12.79 -20.27
N ASN A 307 -47.65 -11.52 -20.64
CA ASN A 307 -48.96 -11.02 -21.07
C ASN A 307 -49.46 -11.73 -22.33
N SER A 308 -48.62 -11.90 -23.37
CA SER A 308 -49.00 -12.64 -24.58
C SER A 308 -49.37 -14.11 -24.30
N SER A 309 -48.68 -14.76 -23.35
CA SER A 309 -49.01 -16.10 -22.88
C SER A 309 -50.36 -16.13 -22.14
N GLN A 310 -50.63 -15.12 -21.31
CA GLN A 310 -51.91 -14.97 -20.61
C GLN A 310 -53.08 -14.74 -21.57
N ASP A 311 -52.87 -13.95 -22.63
CA ASP A 311 -53.88 -13.74 -23.69
C ASP A 311 -54.16 -15.03 -24.47
N SER A 312 -53.11 -15.82 -24.77
CA SER A 312 -53.24 -17.16 -25.37
C SER A 312 -54.04 -18.11 -24.45
N ILE A 313 -53.74 -18.13 -23.15
CA ILE A 313 -54.50 -18.89 -22.14
C ILE A 313 -55.97 -18.45 -22.09
N ASN A 314 -56.24 -17.14 -22.14
CA ASN A 314 -57.61 -16.61 -22.14
C ASN A 314 -58.37 -16.96 -23.43
N SER A 315 -57.71 -16.95 -24.59
CA SER A 315 -58.26 -17.43 -25.85
C SER A 315 -58.58 -18.93 -25.79
N GLY A 316 -57.66 -19.74 -25.26
CA GLY A 316 -57.87 -21.18 -25.01
C GLY A 316 -59.06 -21.45 -24.08
N LYS A 317 -59.20 -20.70 -22.99
CA LYS A 317 -60.38 -20.76 -22.10
C LYS A 317 -61.67 -20.43 -22.85
N ALA A 318 -61.68 -19.43 -23.74
CA ALA A 318 -62.86 -19.09 -24.54
C ALA A 318 -63.23 -20.18 -25.56
N VAL A 319 -62.24 -20.87 -26.15
CA VAL A 319 -62.46 -22.07 -26.99
C VAL A 319 -63.06 -23.21 -26.15
N LEU A 320 -62.48 -23.52 -24.98
CA LEU A 320 -62.99 -24.57 -24.08
C LEU A 320 -64.41 -24.28 -23.58
N SER A 321 -64.74 -23.02 -23.28
CA SER A 321 -66.11 -22.63 -22.91
C SER A 321 -67.12 -22.87 -24.05
N ARG A 322 -66.76 -22.54 -25.30
CA ARG A 322 -67.60 -22.85 -26.47
C ARG A 322 -67.76 -24.36 -26.69
N ALA A 323 -66.69 -25.14 -26.52
CA ALA A 323 -66.74 -26.60 -26.61
C ALA A 323 -67.66 -27.20 -25.52
N ARG A 324 -67.59 -26.71 -24.27
CA ARG A 324 -68.48 -27.13 -23.18
C ARG A 324 -69.96 -26.84 -23.48
N ILE A 325 -70.28 -25.67 -24.01
CA ILE A 325 -71.65 -25.34 -24.45
C ILE A 325 -72.09 -26.32 -25.53
N LYS A 326 -71.26 -26.56 -26.56
CA LYS A 326 -71.62 -27.47 -27.65
C LYS A 326 -71.79 -28.93 -27.19
N ILE A 327 -71.00 -29.39 -26.22
CA ILE A 327 -71.18 -30.70 -25.59
C ILE A 327 -72.50 -30.76 -24.83
N ALA A 328 -72.89 -29.70 -24.10
CA ALA A 328 -74.18 -29.63 -23.43
C ALA A 328 -75.36 -29.67 -24.43
N ASP A 329 -75.28 -28.90 -25.53
CA ASP A 329 -76.28 -28.92 -26.60
C ASP A 329 -76.43 -30.31 -27.23
N LEU A 330 -75.30 -30.98 -27.54
CA LEU A 330 -75.30 -32.35 -28.08
C LEU A 330 -75.79 -33.38 -27.07
N THR A 331 -75.57 -33.17 -25.77
CA THR A 331 -76.09 -34.03 -24.71
C THR A 331 -77.61 -33.89 -24.61
N ALA A 332 -78.14 -32.67 -24.65
CA ALA A 332 -79.58 -32.42 -24.69
C ALA A 332 -80.24 -32.99 -25.96
N ALA A 333 -79.60 -32.84 -27.12
CA ALA A 333 -80.07 -33.44 -28.38
C ALA A 333 -80.11 -34.98 -28.32
N ASN A 334 -79.07 -35.62 -27.76
CA ASN A 334 -79.06 -37.07 -27.55
C ASN A 334 -80.14 -37.54 -26.55
N GLN A 335 -80.44 -36.76 -25.52
CA GLN A 335 -81.54 -37.06 -24.59
C GLN A 335 -82.90 -36.95 -25.29
N ALA A 336 -83.11 -35.92 -26.13
CA ALA A 336 -84.33 -35.78 -26.93
C ALA A 336 -84.49 -36.92 -27.95
N LEU A 337 -83.40 -37.35 -28.61
CA LEU A 337 -83.42 -38.48 -29.54
C LEU A 337 -83.74 -39.79 -28.81
N ARG A 338 -83.20 -40.02 -27.61
CA ARG A 338 -83.56 -41.18 -26.78
C ARG A 338 -85.03 -41.19 -26.39
N ALA A 339 -85.58 -40.04 -26.00
CA ALA A 339 -87.03 -39.92 -25.73
C ALA A 339 -87.87 -40.23 -26.98
N GLN A 340 -87.45 -39.77 -28.17
CA GLN A 340 -88.10 -40.15 -29.43
C GLN A 340 -88.01 -41.65 -29.71
N VAL A 341 -86.87 -42.30 -29.45
CA VAL A 341 -86.71 -43.76 -29.60
C VAL A 341 -87.56 -44.54 -28.59
N GLU A 342 -87.73 -44.03 -27.36
CA GLU A 342 -88.66 -44.61 -26.39
C GLU A 342 -90.12 -44.46 -26.85
N ASP A 343 -90.50 -43.32 -27.42
CA ASP A 343 -91.85 -43.11 -27.96
C ASP A 343 -92.10 -43.93 -29.24
N THR A 344 -91.11 -44.10 -30.13
CA THR A 344 -91.25 -45.05 -31.27
C THR A 344 -91.28 -46.49 -30.78
N SER A 345 -90.54 -46.86 -29.72
CA SER A 345 -90.61 -48.19 -29.11
C SER A 345 -91.97 -48.46 -28.47
N ARG A 346 -92.61 -47.44 -27.88
CA ARG A 346 -94.01 -47.50 -27.39
C ARG A 346 -95.01 -47.61 -28.54
N LEU A 347 -94.82 -46.85 -29.62
CA LEU A 347 -95.65 -46.98 -30.82
C LEU A 347 -95.48 -48.36 -31.44
N GLU A 348 -94.27 -48.92 -31.48
CA GLU A 348 -94.01 -50.29 -31.88
C GLU A 348 -94.65 -51.32 -30.93
N SER A 349 -94.65 -51.11 -29.60
CA SER A 349 -95.35 -52.03 -28.70
C SER A 349 -96.86 -51.96 -28.90
N THR A 350 -97.45 -50.77 -29.06
CA THR A 350 -98.87 -50.64 -29.40
C THR A 350 -99.19 -51.17 -30.80
N ASN A 351 -98.26 -51.10 -31.76
CA ASN A 351 -98.41 -51.70 -33.08
C ASN A 351 -98.16 -53.22 -33.04
N LYS A 352 -97.37 -53.74 -32.10
CA LYS A 352 -97.25 -55.18 -31.81
C LYS A 352 -98.52 -55.72 -31.15
N GLU A 353 -99.17 -54.94 -30.28
CA GLU A 353 -100.50 -55.24 -29.74
C GLU A 353 -101.60 -55.09 -30.81
N LEU A 354 -101.54 -54.07 -31.65
CA LEU A 354 -102.47 -53.87 -32.76
C LEU A 354 -102.30 -54.94 -33.84
N THR A 355 -101.06 -55.37 -34.14
CA THR A 355 -100.82 -56.51 -35.03
C THR A 355 -101.06 -57.85 -34.36
N ALA A 356 -101.01 -57.96 -33.04
CA ALA A 356 -101.47 -59.15 -32.32
C ALA A 356 -103.00 -59.25 -32.32
N THR A 357 -103.73 -58.15 -32.12
CA THR A 357 -105.20 -58.11 -32.22
C THR A 357 -105.66 -58.20 -33.68
N VAL A 358 -104.97 -57.59 -34.65
CA VAL A 358 -105.20 -57.81 -36.08
C VAL A 358 -104.78 -59.23 -36.49
N ARG A 359 -103.79 -59.87 -35.85
CA ARG A 359 -103.49 -61.29 -36.03
C ARG A 359 -104.57 -62.16 -35.42
N ASP A 360 -105.15 -61.81 -34.27
CA ASP A 360 -106.23 -62.58 -33.65
C ASP A 360 -107.54 -62.42 -34.44
N LEU A 361 -107.86 -61.21 -34.89
CA LEU A 361 -108.93 -60.95 -35.86
C LEU A 361 -108.63 -61.60 -37.22
N ARG A 362 -107.37 -61.66 -37.68
CA ARG A 362 -106.97 -62.46 -38.85
C ARG A 362 -107.01 -63.95 -38.58
N ASN A 363 -106.88 -64.42 -37.35
CA ASN A 363 -107.00 -65.83 -36.99
C ASN A 363 -108.47 -66.22 -36.89
N GLN A 364 -109.34 -65.35 -36.38
CA GLN A 364 -110.80 -65.49 -36.45
C GLN A 364 -111.25 -65.44 -37.93
N LEU A 365 -110.74 -64.46 -38.69
CA LEU A 365 -110.97 -64.36 -40.12
C LEU A 365 -110.31 -65.48 -40.91
N ALA A 366 -109.21 -66.10 -40.47
CA ALA A 366 -108.54 -67.26 -41.08
C ALA A 366 -109.03 -68.60 -40.53
N VAL A 367 -109.84 -68.63 -39.49
CA VAL A 367 -110.75 -69.75 -39.19
C VAL A 367 -111.97 -69.64 -40.10
N ALA A 368 -112.44 -68.41 -40.39
CA ALA A 368 -113.45 -68.15 -41.42
C ALA A 368 -112.91 -68.26 -42.86
N MET A 369 -111.61 -68.05 -43.09
CA MET A 369 -110.96 -68.05 -44.41
C MET A 369 -110.13 -69.30 -44.66
N ALA A 370 -109.60 -70.07 -43.70
CA ALA A 370 -109.17 -71.45 -43.97
C ALA A 370 -110.37 -72.39 -44.21
N ARG A 371 -111.60 -71.90 -43.92
CA ARG A 371 -112.87 -72.45 -44.38
C ARG A 371 -113.23 -72.06 -45.83
N ILE A 372 -112.60 -71.03 -46.41
CA ILE A 372 -112.88 -70.50 -47.78
C ILE A 372 -111.67 -70.66 -48.72
N GLN A 373 -110.47 -70.73 -48.17
CA GLN A 373 -109.15 -70.71 -48.79
C GLN A 373 -108.27 -71.75 -48.10
N ARG A 374 -108.65 -73.00 -48.36
CA ARG A 374 -107.70 -74.09 -48.60
C ARG A 374 -107.06 -73.93 -50.00
N GLU A 375 -106.84 -72.66 -50.40
CA GLU A 375 -106.58 -72.15 -51.75
C GLU A 375 -105.75 -70.85 -51.64
N GLY A 376 -104.48 -70.86 -52.06
CA GLY A 376 -103.71 -69.62 -52.31
C GLY A 376 -102.39 -69.41 -51.52
N LEU A 377 -101.29 -69.23 -52.25
CA LEU A 377 -99.89 -68.99 -51.83
C LEU A 377 -99.39 -67.70 -52.53
N ALA A 378 -98.30 -66.99 -52.16
CA ALA A 378 -97.46 -66.84 -50.96
C ALA A 378 -96.43 -65.70 -51.29
N VAL A 379 -95.33 -65.52 -50.51
CA VAL A 379 -94.13 -64.71 -50.89
C VAL A 379 -94.38 -63.16 -50.77
N GLU A 380 -93.59 -62.27 -50.15
CA GLU A 380 -92.13 -62.01 -50.02
C GLU A 380 -91.52 -61.35 -51.30
N GLU A 381 -90.40 -60.60 -51.38
CA GLU A 381 -89.39 -60.02 -50.44
C GLU A 381 -88.70 -58.79 -51.16
N ASP A 382 -88.18 -57.74 -50.49
CA ASP A 382 -87.36 -56.68 -51.17
C ASP A 382 -86.47 -55.79 -50.23
N GLU A 383 -85.14 -56.00 -50.14
CA GLU A 383 -84.18 -55.15 -49.38
C GLU A 383 -82.69 -55.39 -49.78
N PHE A 384 -82.05 -54.55 -50.63
CA PHE A 384 -80.60 -54.72 -51.00
C PHE A 384 -79.90 -53.51 -51.71
N TRP A 385 -79.64 -52.33 -51.08
CA TRP A 385 -78.93 -51.23 -51.80
C TRP A 385 -78.06 -50.20 -51.01
N TRP A 386 -77.71 -50.41 -49.72
CA TRP A 386 -77.04 -49.37 -48.89
C TRP A 386 -75.53 -49.56 -48.59
N ASP A 387 -74.87 -50.56 -49.17
CA ASP A 387 -73.64 -51.14 -48.60
C ASP A 387 -72.29 -50.47 -48.96
N ASP A 388 -72.24 -49.53 -49.92
CA ASP A 388 -70.98 -48.95 -50.43
C ASP A 388 -70.62 -47.56 -49.85
N ASP A 389 -71.57 -46.65 -49.62
CA ASP A 389 -71.26 -45.29 -49.09
C ASP A 389 -70.77 -45.31 -47.63
N GLU A 390 -71.16 -46.33 -46.84
CA GLU A 390 -70.64 -46.50 -45.48
C GLU A 390 -69.15 -46.85 -45.45
N ARG A 391 -68.64 -47.60 -46.44
CA ARG A 391 -67.25 -48.11 -46.45
C ARG A 391 -66.24 -46.98 -46.63
N ASP A 392 -66.49 -46.06 -47.55
CA ASP A 392 -65.63 -44.89 -47.77
C ASP A 392 -65.66 -43.91 -46.58
N GLN A 393 -66.83 -43.76 -45.93
CA GLN A 393 -66.93 -42.94 -44.71
C GLN A 393 -66.21 -43.56 -43.51
N VAL A 394 -66.10 -44.89 -43.41
CA VAL A 394 -65.30 -45.56 -42.37
C VAL A 394 -63.81 -45.32 -42.61
N THR A 395 -63.30 -45.62 -43.81
CA THR A 395 -61.87 -45.48 -44.15
C THR A 395 -61.35 -44.06 -43.87
N ARG A 396 -62.09 -43.03 -44.31
CA ARG A 396 -61.71 -41.62 -44.10
C ARG A 396 -61.68 -41.21 -42.62
N ARG A 397 -62.55 -41.78 -41.78
CA ARG A 397 -62.55 -41.53 -40.33
C ARG A 397 -61.38 -42.23 -39.63
N GLU A 398 -60.94 -43.38 -40.12
CA GLU A 398 -59.79 -44.11 -39.58
C GLU A 398 -58.47 -43.40 -39.91
N GLU A 399 -58.30 -42.92 -41.15
CA GLU A 399 -57.14 -42.11 -41.52
C GLU A 399 -57.04 -40.81 -40.71
N GLU A 400 -58.15 -40.12 -40.48
CA GLU A 400 -58.16 -38.90 -39.67
C GLU A 400 -57.81 -39.18 -38.20
N ARG A 401 -58.31 -40.30 -37.64
CA ARG A 401 -57.92 -40.76 -36.28
C ARG A 401 -56.43 -41.10 -36.21
N ALA A 402 -55.89 -41.80 -37.20
CA ALA A 402 -54.47 -42.15 -37.26
C ALA A 402 -53.58 -40.90 -37.40
N ALA A 403 -53.98 -39.91 -38.20
CA ALA A 403 -53.27 -38.64 -38.33
C ALA A 403 -53.25 -37.83 -37.03
N ARG A 404 -54.39 -37.77 -36.31
CA ARG A 404 -54.49 -37.11 -34.99
C ARG A 404 -53.59 -37.78 -33.96
N LEU A 405 -53.58 -39.12 -33.88
CA LEU A 405 -52.72 -39.88 -32.97
C LEU A 405 -51.23 -39.60 -33.20
N ARG A 406 -50.76 -39.53 -34.46
CA ARG A 406 -49.36 -39.22 -34.79
C ARG A 406 -48.95 -37.79 -34.41
N GLU A 407 -49.83 -36.81 -34.58
CA GLU A 407 -49.57 -35.42 -34.19
C GLU A 407 -49.58 -35.25 -32.66
N ASP A 408 -50.48 -35.93 -31.94
CA ASP A 408 -50.49 -35.94 -30.48
C ASP A 408 -49.26 -36.66 -29.91
N GLU A 409 -48.81 -37.78 -30.51
CA GLU A 409 -47.56 -38.46 -30.16
C GLU A 409 -46.33 -37.55 -30.40
N ARG A 410 -46.27 -36.85 -31.55
CA ARG A 410 -45.21 -35.87 -31.83
C ARG A 410 -45.17 -34.76 -30.79
N ARG A 411 -46.34 -34.21 -30.41
CA ARG A 411 -46.44 -33.18 -29.37
C ARG A 411 -46.02 -33.68 -27.99
N GLN A 412 -46.43 -34.88 -27.60
CA GLN A 412 -46.00 -35.50 -26.34
C GLN A 412 -44.48 -35.70 -26.31
N LYS A 413 -43.88 -36.13 -27.42
CA LYS A 413 -42.42 -36.28 -27.54
C LYS A 413 -41.68 -34.94 -27.46
N GLU A 414 -42.16 -33.92 -28.16
CA GLU A 414 -41.59 -32.56 -28.11
C GLU A 414 -41.73 -31.93 -26.72
N GLU A 415 -42.86 -32.11 -26.03
CA GLU A 415 -43.06 -31.65 -24.66
C GLU A 415 -42.18 -32.40 -23.66
N ALA A 416 -42.03 -33.72 -23.80
CA ALA A 416 -41.13 -34.54 -22.98
C ALA A 416 -39.65 -34.15 -23.17
N ASP A 417 -39.21 -33.94 -24.41
CA ASP A 417 -37.85 -33.46 -24.71
C ASP A 417 -37.62 -32.03 -24.19
N ALA A 418 -38.59 -31.13 -24.35
CA ALA A 418 -38.52 -29.76 -23.82
C ALA A 418 -38.50 -29.75 -22.27
N LYS A 419 -39.26 -30.64 -21.63
CA LYS A 419 -39.24 -30.83 -20.18
C LYS A 419 -37.88 -31.36 -19.71
N ARG A 420 -37.33 -32.40 -20.34
CA ARG A 420 -36.00 -32.95 -20.04
C ARG A 420 -34.90 -31.89 -20.17
N ARG A 421 -34.94 -31.04 -21.20
CA ARG A 421 -33.98 -29.92 -21.35
C ARG A 421 -34.10 -28.89 -20.23
N ARG A 422 -35.33 -28.52 -19.82
CA ARG A 422 -35.54 -27.57 -18.70
C ARG A 422 -35.08 -28.15 -17.36
N GLU A 423 -35.27 -29.44 -17.14
CA GLU A 423 -34.82 -30.14 -15.93
C GLU A 423 -33.29 -30.23 -15.88
N GLU A 424 -32.64 -30.54 -17.00
CA GLU A 424 -31.17 -30.55 -17.10
C GLU A 424 -30.57 -29.14 -16.93
N ASP A 425 -31.11 -28.13 -17.61
CA ASP A 425 -30.72 -26.72 -17.42
C ASP A 425 -30.88 -26.28 -15.96
N ALA A 426 -31.96 -26.69 -15.30
CA ALA A 426 -32.19 -26.40 -13.88
C ALA A 426 -31.18 -27.13 -12.98
N ARG A 427 -30.83 -28.39 -13.30
CA ARG A 427 -29.80 -29.16 -12.60
C ARG A 427 -28.43 -28.48 -12.70
N ILE A 428 -28.00 -28.13 -13.91
CA ILE A 428 -26.72 -27.43 -14.16
C ILE A 428 -26.70 -26.08 -13.45
N ARG A 429 -27.79 -25.30 -13.49
CA ARG A 429 -27.89 -24.01 -12.75
C ARG A 429 -27.84 -24.22 -11.24
N GLN A 430 -28.47 -25.26 -10.71
CA GLN A 430 -28.44 -25.53 -9.27
C GLN A 430 -27.04 -26.01 -8.83
N GLU A 431 -26.37 -26.84 -9.62
CA GLU A 431 -25.02 -27.33 -9.34
C GLU A 431 -23.97 -26.21 -9.42
N THR A 432 -24.01 -25.38 -10.47
CA THR A 432 -23.13 -24.21 -10.61
C THR A 432 -23.36 -23.19 -9.48
N ALA A 433 -24.63 -22.93 -9.10
CA ALA A 433 -24.95 -22.10 -7.95
C ALA A 433 -24.44 -22.70 -6.62
N LYS A 434 -24.59 -24.01 -6.39
CA LYS A 434 -24.05 -24.72 -5.22
C LYS A 434 -22.52 -24.64 -5.18
N ARG A 435 -21.84 -24.83 -6.33
CA ARG A 435 -20.37 -24.72 -6.44
C ARG A 435 -19.88 -23.31 -6.12
N LEU A 436 -20.48 -22.28 -6.71
CA LEU A 436 -20.15 -20.88 -6.43
C LEU A 436 -20.44 -20.49 -4.97
N ALA A 437 -21.50 -21.02 -4.36
CA ALA A 437 -21.79 -20.79 -2.95
C ALA A 437 -20.75 -21.47 -2.03
N ALA A 438 -20.37 -22.72 -2.33
CA ALA A 438 -19.33 -23.44 -1.58
C ALA A 438 -17.96 -22.74 -1.70
N GLU A 439 -17.61 -22.26 -2.89
CA GLU A 439 -16.38 -21.51 -3.15
C GLU A 439 -16.33 -20.19 -2.36
N ARG A 440 -17.44 -19.43 -2.31
CA ARG A 440 -17.54 -18.23 -1.47
C ARG A 440 -17.35 -18.53 0.01
N VAL A 441 -18.00 -19.57 0.52
CA VAL A 441 -17.85 -20.01 1.93
C VAL A 441 -16.41 -20.43 2.24
N LEU A 442 -15.72 -21.10 1.31
CA LEU A 442 -14.32 -21.46 1.46
C LEU A 442 -13.41 -20.22 1.46
N LEU A 443 -13.64 -19.27 0.55
CA LEU A 443 -12.88 -18.03 0.45
C LEU A 443 -13.03 -17.16 1.71
N ASP A 444 -14.25 -17.04 2.25
CA ASP A 444 -14.50 -16.23 3.45
C ASP A 444 -13.98 -16.90 4.73
N LYS A 445 -14.02 -18.24 4.82
CA LYS A 445 -13.29 -19.00 5.85
C LYS A 445 -11.79 -18.71 5.78
N TRP A 446 -11.19 -18.83 4.59
CA TRP A 446 -9.76 -18.58 4.38
C TRP A 446 -9.34 -17.14 4.68
N ARG A 447 -10.15 -16.15 4.28
CA ARG A 447 -9.96 -14.73 4.63
C ARG A 447 -9.96 -14.52 6.14
N THR A 448 -10.94 -15.13 6.83
CA THR A 448 -11.07 -15.05 8.29
C THR A 448 -9.88 -15.71 9.00
N ALA A 449 -9.45 -16.89 8.53
CA ALA A 449 -8.28 -17.59 9.04
C ALA A 449 -6.99 -16.80 8.79
N SER A 450 -6.81 -16.23 7.59
CA SER A 450 -5.65 -15.38 7.25
C SER A 450 -5.59 -14.10 8.08
N ALA A 451 -6.73 -13.48 8.35
CA ALA A 451 -6.81 -12.31 9.23
C ALA A 451 -6.44 -12.67 10.69
N LYS A 452 -6.96 -13.80 11.20
CA LYS A 452 -6.61 -14.31 12.53
C LYS A 452 -5.13 -14.64 12.66
N GLU A 453 -4.53 -15.30 11.67
CA GLU A 453 -3.09 -15.62 11.70
C GLU A 453 -2.22 -14.37 11.59
N THR A 454 -2.59 -13.42 10.72
CA THR A 454 -1.89 -12.12 10.63
C THR A 454 -1.93 -11.37 11.96
N GLU A 455 -3.10 -11.37 12.63
CA GLU A 455 -3.27 -10.75 13.94
C GLU A 455 -2.53 -11.50 15.06
N ARG A 456 -2.45 -12.84 15.00
CA ARG A 456 -1.62 -13.65 15.92
C ARG A 456 -0.15 -13.27 15.77
N CYS A 457 0.39 -13.30 14.55
CA CYS A 457 1.77 -12.90 14.29
C CYS A 457 2.05 -11.47 14.73
N ARG A 458 1.12 -10.53 14.50
CA ARG A 458 1.24 -9.14 14.97
C ARG A 458 1.31 -9.06 16.51
N LYS A 459 0.44 -9.76 17.24
CA LYS A 459 0.46 -9.79 18.70
C LYS A 459 1.69 -10.48 19.27
N ASP A 460 2.14 -11.57 18.65
CA ASP A 460 3.36 -12.27 19.04
C ASP A 460 4.59 -11.37 18.83
N ASP A 461 4.64 -10.62 17.71
CA ASP A 461 5.69 -9.63 17.47
C ASP A 461 5.64 -8.44 18.46
N GLU A 462 4.44 -7.92 18.74
CA GLU A 462 4.22 -6.83 19.70
C GLU A 462 4.64 -7.23 21.13
N THR A 463 4.21 -8.42 21.58
CA THR A 463 4.50 -8.92 22.94
C THR A 463 5.94 -9.38 23.15
N ARG A 464 6.61 -9.93 22.12
CA ARG A 464 7.98 -10.45 22.24
C ARG A 464 9.05 -9.41 21.90
N PHE A 465 8.78 -8.53 20.93
CA PHE A 465 9.80 -7.63 20.37
C PHE A 465 9.46 -6.14 20.44
N ALA A 466 8.20 -5.75 20.72
CA ALA A 466 7.81 -4.34 20.92
C ALA A 466 7.45 -3.98 22.37
N ALA A 467 7.57 -4.92 23.32
CA ALA A 467 7.12 -4.78 24.72
C ALA A 467 7.79 -3.67 25.55
N SER A 468 8.81 -2.99 25.02
CA SER A 468 9.42 -1.82 25.65
C SER A 468 9.16 -0.58 24.79
N PRO A 469 8.25 0.33 25.20
CA PRO A 469 7.92 1.55 24.45
C PRO A 469 9.11 2.48 24.19
N SER A 470 10.20 2.33 24.94
CA SER A 470 11.47 3.06 24.78
C SER A 470 12.52 2.33 23.93
N SER A 471 12.31 1.04 23.62
CA SER A 471 13.27 0.26 22.84
C SER A 471 13.12 0.57 21.35
N GLN A 472 14.03 1.38 20.84
CA GLN A 472 14.17 1.63 19.41
C GLN A 472 14.46 0.30 18.69
N TRP A 473 13.85 0.08 17.52
CA TRP A 473 14.06 -1.14 16.75
C TRP A 473 15.51 -1.26 16.28
N THR A 474 16.30 -2.13 16.91
CA THR A 474 17.73 -2.26 16.64
C THR A 474 18.05 -3.40 15.66
N GLN A 475 19.24 -3.35 15.07
CA GLN A 475 19.77 -4.44 14.25
C GLN A 475 19.96 -5.75 15.05
N ALA A 476 20.17 -5.66 16.37
CA ALA A 476 20.21 -6.83 17.26
C ALA A 476 18.80 -7.42 17.47
N SER A 477 17.79 -6.57 17.67
CA SER A 477 16.38 -6.97 17.79
C SER A 477 15.88 -7.69 16.53
N ALA A 478 16.19 -7.16 15.35
CA ALA A 478 15.86 -7.78 14.06
C ALA A 478 16.52 -9.16 13.88
N LEU A 479 17.79 -9.30 14.27
CA LEU A 479 18.53 -10.56 14.20
C LEU A 479 17.98 -11.60 15.19
N GLY A 480 17.64 -11.18 16.41
CA GLY A 480 17.00 -12.03 17.42
C GLY A 480 15.65 -12.55 16.94
N ARG A 481 14.77 -11.65 16.49
CA ARG A 481 13.46 -12.00 15.89
C ARG A 481 13.61 -13.01 14.75
N PHE A 482 14.52 -12.76 13.82
CA PHE A 482 14.74 -13.67 12.69
C PHE A 482 15.17 -15.07 13.15
N ARG A 483 16.10 -15.19 14.12
CA ARG A 483 16.51 -16.50 14.67
C ARG A 483 15.32 -17.24 15.29
N THR A 484 14.54 -16.58 16.16
CA THR A 484 13.37 -17.18 16.82
C THR A 484 12.32 -17.64 15.80
N LEU A 485 11.89 -16.75 14.89
CA LEU A 485 10.85 -17.07 13.91
C LEU A 485 11.31 -18.11 12.88
N LEU A 486 12.60 -18.19 12.55
CA LEU A 486 13.14 -19.21 11.64
C LEU A 486 13.04 -20.62 12.24
N GLU A 487 13.16 -20.74 13.57
CA GLU A 487 13.02 -22.00 14.30
C GLU A 487 11.54 -22.37 14.49
N GLU A 488 10.69 -21.42 14.89
CA GLU A 488 9.24 -21.63 14.98
C GLU A 488 8.62 -22.01 13.62
N PHE A 489 8.99 -21.32 12.54
CA PHE A 489 8.51 -21.61 11.18
C PHE A 489 8.89 -23.02 10.69
N GLY A 490 10.00 -23.58 11.20
CA GLY A 490 10.39 -24.96 10.95
C GLY A 490 9.48 -25.99 11.62
N ALA A 491 8.85 -25.63 12.75
CA ALA A 491 7.94 -26.47 13.51
C ALA A 491 6.46 -26.30 13.11
N LEU A 492 6.08 -25.13 12.57
CA LEU A 492 4.70 -24.84 12.17
C LEU A 492 4.20 -25.73 11.02
N LYS A 493 3.01 -26.29 11.23
CA LYS A 493 2.20 -26.95 10.19
C LYS A 493 1.15 -25.94 9.70
N PHE A 494 1.12 -25.70 8.39
CA PHE A 494 0.14 -24.81 7.77
C PHE A 494 -1.05 -25.62 7.28
N ASP A 495 -2.26 -25.15 7.58
CA ASP A 495 -3.53 -25.77 7.21
C ASP A 495 -4.59 -24.71 6.85
N GLU A 496 -5.87 -25.09 6.74
CA GLU A 496 -6.95 -24.15 6.43
C GLU A 496 -7.31 -23.19 7.59
N GLN A 497 -6.97 -23.55 8.83
CA GLN A 497 -7.23 -22.73 10.03
C GLN A 497 -6.07 -21.78 10.31
N GLN A 498 -4.84 -22.21 9.99
CA GLN A 498 -3.61 -21.44 10.06
C GLN A 498 -2.94 -21.37 8.67
N PRO A 499 -3.50 -20.61 7.73
CA PRO A 499 -2.96 -20.48 6.38
C PRO A 499 -1.63 -19.71 6.40
N LEU A 500 -0.77 -19.99 5.41
CA LEU A 500 0.49 -19.27 5.25
C LEU A 500 0.22 -17.80 4.91
N THR A 501 0.59 -16.88 5.81
CA THR A 501 0.47 -15.43 5.62
C THR A 501 1.83 -14.76 5.47
N PHE A 502 1.88 -13.55 4.91
CA PHE A 502 3.10 -12.75 4.87
C PHE A 502 3.72 -12.51 6.26
N ALA A 503 2.88 -12.29 7.29
CA ALA A 503 3.35 -12.06 8.65
C ALA A 503 3.95 -13.31 9.32
N SER A 504 3.47 -14.50 8.94
CA SER A 504 3.98 -15.79 9.48
C SER A 504 5.37 -16.19 8.96
N MET A 505 5.86 -15.54 7.89
CA MET A 505 7.13 -15.85 7.26
C MET A 505 8.31 -15.12 7.95
N PRO A 506 9.42 -15.81 8.28
CA PRO A 506 10.55 -15.21 8.98
C PRO A 506 11.44 -14.40 8.03
N TRP A 507 11.00 -13.24 7.56
CA TRP A 507 11.76 -12.48 6.56
C TRP A 507 13.09 -11.91 7.11
N PRO A 508 14.24 -12.15 6.43
CA PRO A 508 15.54 -11.60 6.82
C PRO A 508 15.66 -10.12 6.42
N THR A 509 15.03 -9.23 7.20
CA THR A 509 15.09 -7.77 6.99
C THR A 509 15.45 -7.04 8.27
N LEU A 510 16.00 -5.83 8.16
CA LEU A 510 16.28 -4.97 9.31
C LEU A 510 15.08 -4.08 9.69
N GLU A 511 14.00 -4.15 8.92
CA GLU A 511 12.80 -3.35 9.11
C GLU A 511 12.00 -3.79 10.35
N ASN A 512 11.25 -2.85 10.93
CA ASN A 512 10.37 -3.15 12.05
C ASN A 512 9.16 -3.98 11.56
N PRO A 513 8.78 -5.09 12.23
CA PRO A 513 7.70 -5.97 11.77
C PRO A 513 6.36 -5.25 11.61
N SER A 514 6.03 -4.29 12.49
CA SER A 514 4.80 -3.49 12.40
C SER A 514 4.77 -2.54 11.19
N LYS A 515 5.90 -2.33 10.50
CA LYS A 515 6.03 -1.52 9.28
C LYS A 515 6.35 -2.35 8.04
N LEU A 516 6.73 -3.62 8.20
CA LEU A 516 7.18 -4.49 7.12
C LEU A 516 6.02 -4.78 6.14
N LYS A 517 6.27 -4.55 4.85
CA LYS A 517 5.35 -4.84 3.74
C LYS A 517 6.02 -5.79 2.73
N PRO A 518 5.26 -6.54 1.92
CA PRO A 518 5.81 -7.43 0.89
C PRO A 518 6.89 -6.77 0.02
N GLY A 519 6.59 -5.63 -0.61
CA GLY A 519 7.54 -4.88 -1.43
C GLY A 519 8.79 -4.33 -0.71
N MET A 520 8.96 -4.54 0.61
CA MET A 520 10.18 -4.22 1.35
C MET A 520 11.14 -5.43 1.47
N VAL A 521 10.70 -6.64 1.12
CA VAL A 521 11.56 -7.84 1.04
C VAL A 521 12.27 -7.86 -0.31
N THR A 522 13.12 -6.86 -0.52
CA THR A 522 13.95 -6.73 -1.72
C THR A 522 15.29 -7.44 -1.56
N TRP A 523 16.00 -7.60 -2.68
CA TRP A 523 17.36 -8.12 -2.69
C TRP A 523 18.27 -7.34 -1.73
N GLU A 524 18.28 -6.00 -1.88
CA GLU A 524 19.10 -5.11 -1.05
C GLU A 524 18.77 -5.20 0.45
N ALA A 525 17.49 -5.33 0.80
CA ALA A 525 17.06 -5.42 2.20
C ALA A 525 17.59 -6.70 2.86
N THR A 526 17.56 -7.81 2.12
CA THR A 526 18.04 -9.13 2.59
C THR A 526 19.57 -9.21 2.59
N GLU A 527 20.25 -8.70 1.57
CA GLU A 527 21.71 -8.61 1.54
C GLU A 527 22.23 -7.74 2.69
N ARG A 528 21.61 -6.57 2.91
CA ARG A 528 21.92 -5.67 4.03
C ARG A 528 21.70 -6.33 5.39
N PHE A 529 20.65 -7.14 5.56
CA PHE A 529 20.43 -7.91 6.78
C PHE A 529 21.61 -8.85 7.06
N PHE A 530 21.99 -9.69 6.10
CA PHE A 530 23.10 -10.64 6.29
C PHE A 530 24.46 -9.94 6.46
N THR A 531 24.73 -8.86 5.73
CA THR A 531 25.92 -8.02 5.94
C THR A 531 26.01 -7.48 7.37
N ARG A 532 24.88 -7.10 7.99
CA ARG A 532 24.83 -6.62 9.38
C ARG A 532 24.78 -7.74 10.42
N ALA A 533 24.44 -8.97 10.03
CA ALA A 533 24.48 -10.15 10.88
C ALA A 533 25.89 -10.75 10.99
N LYS A 534 26.66 -10.81 9.88
CA LYS A 534 28.00 -11.41 9.81
C LYS A 534 28.98 -10.95 10.91
N PRO A 535 29.14 -9.65 11.23
CA PRO A 535 30.06 -9.21 12.28
C PRO A 535 29.49 -9.33 13.72
N ARG A 536 28.25 -9.80 13.89
CA ARG A 536 27.57 -9.89 15.20
C ARG A 536 27.49 -11.29 15.79
N MET A 537 28.06 -12.29 15.13
CA MET A 537 28.06 -13.67 15.58
C MET A 537 29.33 -14.41 15.12
N PRO A 538 29.70 -15.52 15.79
CA PRO A 538 30.77 -16.39 15.32
C PRO A 538 30.53 -16.86 13.88
N ALA A 539 31.61 -17.06 13.11
CA ALA A 539 31.52 -17.49 11.71
C ALA A 539 30.77 -18.83 11.54
N THR A 540 30.89 -19.74 12.52
CA THR A 540 30.17 -21.01 12.58
C THR A 540 28.67 -20.82 12.78
N GLU A 541 28.24 -19.91 13.66
CA GLU A 541 26.83 -19.55 13.82
C GLU A 541 26.26 -18.87 12.59
N PHE A 542 27.04 -18.00 11.93
CA PHE A 542 26.62 -17.33 10.70
C PHE A 542 26.37 -18.35 9.57
N GLN A 543 27.31 -19.26 9.33
CA GLN A 543 27.13 -20.31 8.33
C GLN A 543 25.96 -21.25 8.69
N GLY A 544 25.76 -21.55 9.98
CA GLY A 544 24.58 -22.27 10.46
C GLY A 544 23.26 -21.55 10.18
N LEU A 545 23.22 -20.22 10.37
CA LEU A 545 22.05 -19.39 10.10
C LEU A 545 21.74 -19.30 8.60
N VAL A 546 22.74 -19.06 7.75
CA VAL A 546 22.59 -19.05 6.29
C VAL A 546 22.11 -20.41 5.79
N SER A 547 22.72 -21.51 6.26
CA SER A 547 22.32 -22.89 5.91
C SER A 547 20.91 -23.26 6.41
N LYS A 548 20.46 -22.71 7.55
CA LYS A 548 19.05 -22.83 7.98
C LYS A 548 18.14 -22.03 7.03
N THR A 549 18.48 -20.78 6.73
CA THR A 549 17.71 -19.90 5.84
C THR A 549 17.53 -20.52 4.46
N GLN A 550 18.61 -20.98 3.84
CA GLN A 550 18.62 -21.65 2.54
C GLN A 550 17.64 -22.84 2.49
N ARG A 551 17.66 -23.70 3.53
CA ARG A 551 16.77 -24.87 3.65
C ARG A 551 15.33 -24.51 4.00
N THR A 552 15.09 -23.37 4.65
CA THR A 552 13.74 -22.89 4.94
C THR A 552 13.13 -22.25 3.71
N PHE A 553 13.84 -21.35 3.04
CA PHE A 553 13.38 -20.57 1.89
C PHE A 553 13.58 -21.25 0.53
N HIS A 554 13.83 -22.57 0.50
CA HIS A 554 13.94 -23.29 -0.77
C HIS A 554 12.60 -23.28 -1.52
N PRO A 555 12.53 -22.83 -2.79
CA PRO A 555 11.27 -22.70 -3.53
C PRO A 555 10.40 -23.97 -3.48
N ASP A 556 10.99 -25.14 -3.77
CA ASP A 556 10.29 -26.44 -3.79
C ASP A 556 9.58 -26.77 -2.46
N ARG A 557 10.18 -26.40 -1.32
CA ARG A 557 9.58 -26.63 0.02
C ARG A 557 8.37 -25.74 0.27
N HIS A 558 8.29 -24.61 -0.43
CA HIS A 558 7.15 -23.70 -0.37
C HIS A 558 6.09 -23.99 -1.43
N VAL A 559 6.38 -24.68 -2.55
CA VAL A 559 5.37 -25.00 -3.59
C VAL A 559 4.13 -25.67 -2.99
N ALA A 560 4.30 -26.62 -2.06
CA ALA A 560 3.17 -27.26 -1.38
C ALA A 560 2.42 -26.31 -0.43
N LYS A 561 3.15 -25.49 0.35
CA LYS A 561 2.55 -24.53 1.31
C LYS A 561 1.82 -23.37 0.61
N LEU A 562 2.35 -22.90 -0.52
CA LEU A 562 1.79 -21.81 -1.32
C LEU A 562 0.46 -22.19 -2.00
N ARG A 563 0.18 -23.48 -2.21
CA ARG A 563 -1.14 -23.96 -2.68
C ARG A 563 -2.26 -23.65 -1.67
N LEU A 564 -1.94 -23.53 -0.37
CA LEU A 564 -2.89 -23.13 0.68
C LEU A 564 -3.23 -21.63 0.66
N VAL A 565 -2.47 -20.82 -0.08
CA VAL A 565 -2.79 -19.40 -0.32
C VAL A 565 -3.78 -19.34 -1.48
N LEU A 566 -5.07 -19.10 -1.20
CA LEU A 566 -6.12 -19.07 -2.24
C LEU A 566 -6.01 -17.84 -3.16
N ASP A 567 -5.45 -16.74 -2.66
CA ASP A 567 -5.21 -15.52 -3.41
C ASP A 567 -3.97 -15.67 -4.31
N GLU A 568 -4.20 -15.88 -5.61
CA GLU A 568 -3.13 -16.10 -6.60
C GLU A 568 -2.18 -14.90 -6.72
N GLY A 569 -2.64 -13.67 -6.46
CA GLY A 569 -1.79 -12.49 -6.45
C GLY A 569 -0.78 -12.54 -5.30
N LYS A 570 -1.26 -12.78 -4.08
CA LYS A 570 -0.40 -12.97 -2.89
C LYS A 570 0.48 -14.21 -3.01
N ARG A 571 0.01 -15.27 -3.66
CA ARG A 571 0.79 -16.50 -3.90
C ARG A 571 2.03 -16.20 -4.74
N LYS A 572 1.88 -15.44 -5.84
CA LYS A 572 3.00 -15.02 -6.70
C LYS A 572 3.96 -14.10 -5.97
N GLU A 573 3.45 -13.07 -5.29
CA GLU A 573 4.24 -12.14 -4.48
C GLU A 573 5.09 -12.88 -3.42
N LEU A 574 4.50 -13.82 -2.68
CA LEU A 574 5.22 -14.67 -1.73
C LEU A 574 6.29 -15.54 -2.41
N ALA A 575 5.99 -16.15 -3.56
CA ALA A 575 6.94 -16.99 -4.29
C ALA A 575 8.16 -16.19 -4.80
N GLU A 576 7.93 -14.96 -5.29
CA GLU A 576 8.99 -14.03 -5.73
C GLU A 576 9.91 -13.64 -4.56
N MET A 577 9.34 -13.25 -3.41
CA MET A 577 10.12 -12.93 -2.20
C MET A 577 10.90 -14.14 -1.66
N ILE A 578 10.31 -15.34 -1.67
CA ILE A 578 10.99 -16.59 -1.30
C ILE A 578 12.19 -16.83 -2.23
N ASN A 579 12.02 -16.66 -3.54
CA ASN A 579 13.08 -16.82 -4.53
C ASN A 579 14.25 -15.84 -4.30
N VAL A 580 13.96 -14.56 -4.04
CA VAL A 580 14.97 -13.54 -3.70
C VAL A 580 15.77 -13.94 -2.46
N VAL A 581 15.10 -14.33 -1.37
CA VAL A 581 15.78 -14.77 -0.13
C VAL A 581 16.61 -16.04 -0.36
N SER A 582 16.09 -17.00 -1.13
CA SER A 582 16.79 -18.24 -1.48
C SER A 582 18.08 -17.97 -2.27
N GLN A 583 18.04 -17.08 -3.26
CA GLN A 583 19.21 -16.76 -4.09
C GLN A 583 20.32 -16.09 -3.27
N ILE A 584 19.96 -15.18 -2.36
CA ILE A 584 20.94 -14.54 -1.46
C ILE A 584 21.52 -15.57 -0.48
N ALA A 585 20.69 -16.45 0.09
CA ALA A 585 21.18 -17.52 0.97
C ALA A 585 22.12 -18.49 0.24
N ASN A 586 21.81 -18.86 -1.00
CA ASN A 586 22.69 -19.65 -1.86
C ASN A 586 24.04 -18.95 -2.09
N ARG A 587 24.02 -17.67 -2.51
CA ARG A 587 25.23 -16.86 -2.73
C ARG A 587 26.11 -16.73 -1.49
N LEU A 588 25.50 -16.58 -0.31
CA LEU A 588 26.19 -16.48 0.97
C LEU A 588 26.70 -17.82 1.50
N SER A 589 26.09 -18.96 1.12
CA SER A 589 26.59 -20.29 1.47
C SER A 589 27.78 -20.74 0.61
N SER A 590 27.95 -20.14 -0.57
CA SER A 590 29.10 -20.36 -1.45
C SER A 590 30.32 -19.46 -1.19
N ALA A 591 30.28 -18.61 -0.15
CA ALA A 591 31.25 -17.55 0.14
C ALA A 591 31.72 -17.52 1.61
#